data_AF-A0A2U8GL53-F1
#
_entry.id   AF-A0A2U8GL53-F1
#
_cell.length_a   1.000
_cell.length_b   1.000
_cell.length_c   1.000
_cell.angle_alpha   90.00
_cell.angle_beta   90.00
_cell.angle_gamma   90.00
#
_symmetry.space_group_name_H-M   'P 1'
#
loop_
_entity.id
_entity.type
_entity.pdbx_description
1 polymer ?
#
loop_
_entity_poly.entity_id
_entity_poly.type
_entity_poly.pdbx_seq_one_letter_code
_entity_poly.pdbx_strand_id
1 'polypeptide(L)'
;MLRHFLQLAAATFAIGANVAPASAGSDNARLAADRQEDNKYAHNVAAGGQSDAYPLSFALPAPSAAPIAGQTRADVRVLDRDGRKLVQIALDADSMIGPFDHGAYTVLIKANGLTEVHRVRIGTDTLPYLHFTENV
;
A
#
# COMPACT_ATOMS: atom_id res chain seq x y z
N MET A 1 -45.35 13.30 19.22
CA MET A 1 -45.50 11.83 19.12
C MET A 1 -44.22 11.25 18.53
N LEU A 2 -43.56 10.36 19.26
CA LEU A 2 -42.25 9.78 18.96
C LEU A 2 -42.42 8.40 18.30
N ARG A 3 -41.90 8.19 17.08
CA ARG A 3 -41.70 6.87 16.45
C ARG A 3 -40.41 6.96 15.59
N HIS A 4 -39.23 6.49 16.00
CA HIS A 4 -38.76 5.08 16.08
C HIS A 4 -38.85 4.36 14.71
N PHE A 5 -37.85 3.71 14.11
CA PHE A 5 -36.52 3.21 14.52
C PHE A 5 -35.62 3.11 13.27
N LEU A 6 -34.31 3.22 13.50
CA LEU A 6 -33.20 2.96 12.59
C LEU A 6 -33.19 1.48 12.14
N GLN A 7 -33.12 1.19 10.85
CA GLN A 7 -32.87 -0.17 10.34
C GLN A 7 -31.45 -0.28 9.79
N LEU A 8 -30.60 -0.95 10.57
CA LEU A 8 -29.24 -1.34 10.27
C LEU A 8 -29.29 -2.68 9.51
N ALA A 9 -28.95 -2.71 8.23
CA ALA A 9 -28.84 -3.97 7.49
C ALA A 9 -27.40 -4.51 7.64
N ALA A 10 -27.26 -5.62 8.36
CA ALA A 10 -26.04 -6.41 8.42
C ALA A 10 -26.11 -7.52 7.36
N ALA A 11 -25.15 -7.56 6.43
CA ALA A 11 -24.99 -8.68 5.51
C ALA A 11 -23.86 -9.59 6.03
N THR A 12 -24.22 -10.82 6.39
CA THR A 12 -23.29 -11.87 6.81
C THR A 12 -22.75 -12.63 5.60
N PHE A 13 -21.42 -12.82 5.55
CA PHE A 13 -20.74 -13.65 4.55
C PHE A 13 -20.94 -15.14 4.84
N ALA A 14 -21.16 -15.93 3.77
CA ALA A 14 -21.05 -17.39 3.81
C ALA A 14 -19.88 -17.82 2.91
N ILE A 15 -18.85 -18.39 3.55
CA ILE A 15 -17.75 -19.13 2.91
C ILE A 15 -18.03 -20.61 3.17
N GLY A 16 -18.14 -21.42 2.11
CA GLY A 16 -18.34 -22.86 2.20
C GLY A 16 -17.74 -23.56 0.98
N ALA A 17 -16.79 -24.44 1.24
CA ALA A 17 -15.83 -25.02 0.31
C ALA A 17 -16.39 -26.12 -0.64
N ASN A 18 -15.81 -26.14 -1.85
CA ASN A 18 -15.29 -27.31 -2.56
C ASN A 18 -16.24 -28.45 -3.00
N VAL A 19 -16.62 -28.48 -4.28
CA VAL A 19 -16.49 -29.67 -5.16
C VAL A 19 -16.58 -29.24 -6.65
N ALA A 20 -15.60 -29.62 -7.49
CA ALA A 20 -15.77 -29.74 -8.95
C ALA A 20 -16.20 -31.21 -9.26
N PRO A 21 -16.93 -31.53 -10.36
CA PRO A 21 -16.31 -31.52 -11.69
C PRO A 21 -17.23 -31.20 -12.91
N ALA A 22 -16.56 -30.89 -14.02
CA ALA A 22 -16.87 -31.13 -15.44
C ALA A 22 -18.28 -30.86 -16.02
N SER A 23 -18.34 -29.90 -16.95
CA SER A 23 -19.12 -30.07 -18.18
C SER A 23 -18.32 -29.57 -19.38
N ALA A 24 -18.14 -30.45 -20.34
CA ALA A 24 -17.63 -30.16 -21.68
C ALA A 24 -18.68 -29.38 -22.49
N GLY A 25 -18.22 -28.54 -23.41
CA GLY A 25 -19.10 -27.83 -24.33
C GLY A 25 -18.35 -26.72 -25.05
N SER A 26 -17.77 -27.08 -26.19
CA SER A 26 -17.08 -26.22 -27.15
C SER A 26 -17.91 -25.00 -27.55
N ASP A 27 -17.29 -23.82 -27.63
CA ASP A 27 -17.46 -22.99 -28.81
C ASP A 27 -16.28 -22.04 -29.01
N ASN A 28 -15.53 -22.30 -30.08
CA ASN A 28 -14.52 -21.41 -30.61
C ASN A 28 -15.23 -20.32 -31.41
N ALA A 29 -15.01 -19.05 -31.05
CA ALA A 29 -14.82 -17.91 -31.96
C ALA A 29 -15.40 -16.63 -31.35
N ARG A 30 -14.53 -15.70 -30.97
CA ARG A 30 -14.53 -14.36 -31.58
C ARG A 30 -13.22 -13.64 -31.26
N LEU A 31 -12.42 -13.55 -32.31
CA LEU A 31 -11.24 -12.73 -32.43
C LEU A 31 -11.55 -11.24 -32.19
N ALA A 32 -10.65 -10.62 -31.44
CA ALA A 32 -10.02 -9.33 -31.69
C ALA A 32 -10.82 -8.25 -32.46
N ALA A 33 -11.07 -7.12 -31.79
CA ALA A 33 -10.49 -5.81 -32.14
C ALA A 33 -11.18 -4.71 -31.30
N ASP A 34 -10.44 -3.62 -31.11
CA ASP A 34 -10.82 -2.35 -30.46
C ASP A 34 -10.93 -2.41 -28.92
N ARG A 35 -10.16 -1.67 -28.12
CA ARG A 35 -9.62 -0.33 -28.39
C ARG A 35 -8.43 -0.05 -27.46
N GLN A 36 -7.29 0.10 -28.12
CA GLN A 36 -6.06 0.72 -27.66
C GLN A 36 -6.32 2.22 -27.46
N GLU A 37 -6.20 2.74 -26.24
CA GLU A 37 -6.04 4.17 -25.97
C GLU A 37 -5.12 4.37 -24.74
N ASP A 38 -3.89 4.82 -25.06
CA ASP A 38 -2.93 5.60 -24.27
C ASP A 38 -2.45 5.12 -22.88
N ASN A 39 -1.64 4.05 -22.87
CA ASN A 39 -0.53 3.92 -21.90
C ASN A 39 0.71 4.67 -22.43
N LYS A 40 0.66 6.01 -22.42
CA LYS A 40 1.81 6.87 -22.68
C LYS A 40 2.59 7.16 -21.40
N TYR A 41 3.35 6.19 -20.92
CA TYR A 41 4.58 6.44 -20.14
C TYR A 41 5.59 5.34 -20.43
N ALA A 42 5.98 5.21 -21.70
CA ALA A 42 7.20 4.52 -22.07
C ALA A 42 8.38 5.45 -21.77
N HIS A 43 9.06 5.25 -20.65
CA HIS A 43 10.40 5.80 -20.46
C HIS A 43 11.41 4.76 -20.94
N ASN A 44 11.83 4.93 -22.20
CA ASN A 44 13.05 4.32 -22.71
C ASN A 44 14.23 5.06 -22.06
N VAL A 45 15.01 4.37 -21.23
CA VAL A 45 16.45 4.66 -21.10
C VAL A 45 17.18 3.33 -21.07
N ALA A 46 18.03 3.13 -22.08
CA ALA A 46 18.84 1.94 -22.25
C ALA A 46 20.14 2.02 -21.44
N ALA A 47 20.60 0.83 -21.04
CA ALA A 47 21.99 0.38 -20.91
C ALA A 47 22.95 1.11 -19.94
N GLY A 48 23.39 0.35 -18.93
CA GLY A 48 24.80 0.31 -18.53
C GLY A 48 25.10 0.69 -17.08
N GLY A 49 25.47 -0.32 -16.28
CA GLY A 49 26.28 -0.14 -15.06
C GLY A 49 25.50 0.21 -13.80
N GLN A 50 25.53 -0.70 -12.83
CA GLN A 50 25.07 -0.52 -11.44
C GLN A 50 23.63 -0.01 -11.33
N SER A 51 22.68 -0.94 -11.20
CA SER A 51 21.29 -0.58 -10.91
C SER A 51 21.23 0.06 -9.53
N ASP A 52 21.31 1.38 -9.46
CA ASP A 52 21.01 2.15 -8.26
C ASP A 52 19.54 1.87 -7.91
N ALA A 53 19.33 0.99 -6.94
CA ALA A 53 17.99 0.63 -6.50
C ALA A 53 17.27 1.89 -5.99
N TYR A 54 16.02 2.08 -6.40
CA TYR A 54 15.27 3.29 -6.10
C TYR A 54 14.76 3.28 -4.64
N PRO A 55 14.90 4.39 -3.88
CA PRO A 55 14.37 4.49 -2.51
C PRO A 55 12.84 4.66 -2.50
N LEU A 56 12.16 4.00 -1.56
CA LEU A 56 10.74 4.24 -1.29
C LEU A 56 10.59 5.26 -0.16
N SER A 57 10.28 6.50 -0.52
CA SER A 57 10.21 7.62 0.44
C SER A 57 8.78 8.04 0.77
N PHE A 58 8.54 8.39 2.03
CA PHE A 58 7.29 8.93 2.54
C PHE A 58 7.54 10.22 3.30
N ALA A 59 6.69 11.21 3.08
CA ALA A 59 6.77 12.46 3.81
C ALA A 59 6.15 12.32 5.21
N LEU A 60 6.89 12.73 6.23
CA LEU A 60 6.35 12.98 7.56
C LEU A 60 5.77 14.39 7.60
N PRO A 61 4.66 14.60 8.34
CA PRO A 61 4.13 15.93 8.55
C PRO A 61 5.15 16.86 9.19
N ALA A 62 5.05 18.15 8.84
CA ALA A 62 5.89 19.19 9.40
C ALA A 62 5.83 19.20 10.94
N PRO A 63 6.94 19.56 11.61
CA PRO A 63 6.96 19.65 13.07
C PRO A 63 5.98 20.73 13.56
N SER A 64 5.39 20.48 14.74
CA SER A 64 4.60 21.50 15.43
C SER A 64 5.47 22.71 15.76
N ALA A 65 4.91 23.93 15.67
CA ALA A 65 5.61 25.19 15.96
C ALA A 65 6.13 25.30 17.41
N ALA A 66 5.61 24.48 18.32
CA ALA A 66 6.12 24.31 19.68
C ALA A 66 6.35 22.81 19.94
N PRO A 67 7.49 22.26 19.49
CA PRO A 67 7.77 20.83 19.67
C PRO A 67 7.96 20.54 21.16
N ILE A 68 7.17 19.61 21.69
CA ILE A 68 7.39 19.06 23.02
C ILE A 68 8.47 17.98 22.87
N ALA A 69 9.53 18.03 23.67
CA ALA A 69 10.58 17.02 23.65
C ALA A 69 9.96 15.61 23.84
N GLY A 70 10.23 14.70 22.90
CA GLY A 70 9.66 13.34 22.89
C GLY A 70 8.27 13.22 22.23
N GLN A 71 7.79 14.26 21.56
CA GLN A 71 6.53 14.18 20.81
C GLN A 71 6.70 13.35 19.53
N THR A 72 5.94 12.25 19.44
CA THR A 72 5.80 11.48 18.20
C THR A 72 5.16 12.32 17.10
N ARG A 73 5.83 12.41 15.94
CA ARG A 73 5.29 13.05 14.74
C ARG A 73 4.32 12.13 14.01
N ALA A 74 4.66 10.85 13.89
CA ALA A 74 3.82 9.86 13.24
C ALA A 74 3.93 8.47 13.89
N ASP A 75 2.82 7.73 13.98
CA ASP A 75 2.82 6.28 14.20
C ASP A 75 2.79 5.59 12.84
N VAL A 76 3.85 4.86 12.52
CA VAL A 76 3.99 4.12 11.27
C VAL A 76 3.72 2.65 11.53
N ARG A 77 2.88 2.04 10.70
CA ARG A 77 2.63 0.60 10.68
C ARG A 77 2.86 0.03 9.29
N VAL A 78 3.60 -1.06 9.21
CA VAL A 78 3.84 -1.79 7.95
C VAL A 78 3.16 -3.15 8.03
N LEU A 79 2.34 -3.45 7.02
CA LEU A 79 1.66 -4.72 6.85
C LEU A 79 2.21 -5.45 5.62
N ASP A 80 2.33 -6.77 5.71
CA ASP A 80 2.61 -7.60 4.54
C ASP A 80 1.39 -7.73 3.60
N ARG A 81 1.55 -8.48 2.52
CA ARG A 81 0.51 -8.74 1.51
C ARG A 81 -0.76 -9.36 2.11
N ASP A 82 -0.63 -10.13 3.18
CA ASP A 82 -1.70 -10.86 3.84
C ASP A 82 -2.32 -10.02 4.97
N GLY A 83 -1.88 -8.76 5.12
CA GLY A 83 -2.33 -7.81 6.13
C GLY A 83 -1.71 -8.02 7.52
N ARG A 84 -0.70 -8.88 7.64
CA ARG A 84 -0.03 -9.14 8.91
C ARG A 84 0.90 -7.99 9.25
N LYS A 85 0.86 -7.55 10.50
CA LYS A 85 1.71 -6.49 11.01
C LYS A 85 3.16 -6.97 11.11
N LEU A 86 4.06 -6.31 10.39
CA LEU A 86 5.50 -6.56 10.45
C LEU A 86 6.18 -5.57 11.40
N VAL A 87 5.84 -4.29 11.27
CA VAL A 87 6.45 -3.20 12.06
C VAL A 87 5.35 -2.26 12.56
N GLN A 88 5.54 -1.75 13.78
CA GLN A 88 4.81 -0.59 14.28
C GLN A 88 5.75 0.27 15.14
N ILE A 89 5.97 1.51 14.75
CA ILE A 89 6.93 2.40 15.39
C ILE A 89 6.44 3.85 15.38
N ALA A 90 6.71 4.55 16.46
CA ALA A 90 6.53 5.99 16.56
C ALA A 90 7.79 6.69 16.03
N LEU A 91 7.64 7.54 15.02
CA LEU A 91 8.71 8.35 14.45
C LEU A 91 8.58 9.80 14.92
N ASP A 92 9.69 10.41 15.31
CA ASP A 92 9.80 11.81 15.71
C ASP A 92 10.65 12.67 14.76
N ALA A 93 11.36 12.03 13.82
CA ALA A 93 12.25 12.63 12.84
C ALA A 93 12.43 11.72 11.62
N ASP A 94 13.29 12.15 10.68
CA ASP A 94 13.77 11.34 9.55
C ASP A 94 14.23 9.95 10.00
N SER A 95 13.81 8.92 9.28
CA SER A 95 14.08 7.53 9.67
C SER A 95 14.04 6.56 8.51
N MET A 96 14.81 5.48 8.62
CA MET A 96 14.75 4.35 7.70
C MET A 96 14.28 3.10 8.44
N ILE A 97 13.30 2.40 7.87
CA ILE A 97 12.76 1.14 8.40
C ILE A 97 13.08 0.01 7.42
N GLY A 98 13.68 -1.07 7.91
CA GLY A 98 14.01 -2.26 7.14
C GLY A 98 15.20 -3.02 7.76
N PRO A 99 15.78 -4.00 7.04
CA PRO A 99 15.42 -4.41 5.69
C PRO A 99 14.09 -5.20 5.64
N PHE A 100 13.39 -5.12 4.50
CA PHE A 100 12.23 -5.94 4.17
C PHE A 100 12.54 -6.89 3.02
N ASP A 101 11.88 -8.04 3.00
CA ASP A 101 11.91 -8.95 1.86
C ASP A 101 11.27 -8.33 0.60
N HIS A 102 11.50 -8.94 -0.56
CA HIS A 102 10.77 -8.54 -1.76
C HIS A 102 9.29 -8.93 -1.64
N GLY A 103 8.40 -7.98 -1.92
CA GLY A 103 6.98 -8.22 -1.73
C GLY A 103 6.12 -6.97 -1.89
N ALA A 104 4.82 -7.17 -1.69
CA ALA A 104 3.84 -6.09 -1.59
C ALA A 104 3.58 -5.77 -0.12
N TYR A 105 3.52 -4.48 0.19
CA TYR A 105 3.35 -3.97 1.53
C TYR A 105 2.30 -2.87 1.57
N THR A 106 1.62 -2.77 2.72
CA THR A 106 0.77 -1.61 3.04
C THR A 106 1.41 -0.83 4.18
N VAL A 107 1.77 0.41 3.92
CA VAL A 107 2.32 1.35 4.91
C VAL A 107 1.19 2.26 5.36
N LEU A 108 0.94 2.30 6.66
CA LEU A 108 0.01 3.21 7.30
C LEU A 108 0.80 4.23 8.09
N ILE A 109 0.54 5.51 7.86
CA ILE A 109 1.19 6.62 8.55
C ILE A 109 0.09 7.40 9.25
N LYS A 110 0.06 7.33 10.58
CA LYS A 110 -0.91 8.05 11.40
C LYS A 110 -0.26 9.26 12.05
N ALA A 111 -0.75 10.44 11.72
CA ALA A 111 -0.25 11.70 12.27
C ALA A 111 -1.37 12.74 12.31
N ASN A 112 -1.35 13.62 13.31
CA ASN A 112 -2.33 14.71 13.46
C ASN A 112 -3.81 14.26 13.37
N GLY A 113 -4.10 13.04 13.87
CA GLY A 113 -5.45 12.46 13.81
C GLY A 113 -5.87 11.90 12.45
N LEU A 114 -5.04 12.06 11.41
CA LEU A 114 -5.23 11.50 10.07
C LEU A 114 -4.44 10.19 9.92
N THR A 115 -4.85 9.35 8.97
CA THR A 115 -4.13 8.13 8.61
C THR A 115 -3.99 8.05 7.11
N GLU A 116 -2.76 8.12 6.62
CA GLU A 116 -2.42 7.92 5.22
C GLU A 116 -2.09 6.45 4.99
N VAL A 117 -2.49 5.94 3.82
CA VAL A 117 -2.31 4.54 3.45
C VAL A 117 -1.63 4.47 2.10
N HIS A 118 -0.47 3.83 2.06
CA HIS A 118 0.31 3.63 0.84
C HIS A 118 0.46 2.14 0.56
N ARG A 119 0.15 1.73 -0.67
CA ARG A 119 0.45 0.39 -1.16
C ARG A 119 1.72 0.47 -1.98
N VAL A 120 2.75 -0.24 -1.55
CA VAL A 120 4.08 -0.23 -2.17
C VAL A 120 4.53 -1.64 -2.50
N ARG A 121 5.47 -1.73 -3.45
CA ARG A 121 6.14 -2.98 -3.81
C ARG A 121 7.64 -2.78 -3.63
N ILE A 122 8.25 -3.68 -2.87
CA ILE A 122 9.70 -3.80 -2.77
C ILE A 122 10.11 -4.91 -3.74
N GLY A 123 10.79 -4.54 -4.80
CA GLY A 123 11.33 -5.42 -5.84
C GLY A 123 12.86 -5.40 -5.86
N THR A 124 13.43 -6.11 -6.84
CA THR A 124 14.88 -6.14 -7.08
C THR A 124 15.46 -4.80 -7.53
N ASP A 125 14.58 -3.89 -7.96
CA ASP A 125 14.85 -2.53 -8.44
C ASP A 125 14.69 -1.46 -7.35
N THR A 126 14.25 -1.84 -6.15
CA THR A 126 14.04 -0.91 -5.02
C THR A 126 14.94 -1.26 -3.85
N LEU A 127 15.34 -0.25 -3.07
CA LEU A 127 16.02 -0.50 -1.81
C LEU A 127 15.07 -1.24 -0.84
N PRO A 128 15.56 -2.21 -0.04
CA PRO A 128 14.73 -2.96 0.91
C PRO A 128 14.39 -2.14 2.16
N TYR A 129 14.36 -0.81 2.07
CA TYR A 129 14.12 0.11 3.17
C TYR A 129 13.04 1.12 2.78
N LEU A 130 12.18 1.43 3.74
CA LEU A 130 11.24 2.53 3.65
C LEU A 130 11.87 3.75 4.31
N HIS A 131 11.99 4.84 3.56
CA HIS A 131 12.56 6.09 4.03
C HIS A 131 11.45 7.06 4.40
N PHE A 132 11.53 7.64 5.59
CA PHE A 132 10.58 8.63 6.09
C PHE A 132 11.35 9.93 6.23
N THR A 133 10.91 10.96 5.50
CA THR A 133 11.59 12.25 5.42
C THR A 133 10.67 13.37 5.86
N GLU A 134 11.20 14.37 6.54
CA GLU A 134 10.50 15.58 6.90
C GLU A 134 10.12 16.38 5.65
N ASN A 135 8.84 16.78 5.55
CA ASN A 135 8.45 17.77 4.56
C ASN A 135 9.05 19.13 4.93
N VAL A 136 9.81 19.71 4.00
CA VAL A 136 10.38 21.07 4.10
C VAL A 136 9.31 22.12 3.78
#